data_AF-A0A9D0NXT0-F1
#
_entry.id   AF-A0A9D0NXT0-F1
#
_cell.length_a   1.000
_cell.length_b   1.000
_cell.length_c   1.000
_cell.angle_alpha   90.00
_cell.angle_beta   90.00
_cell.angle_gamma   90.00
#
_symmetry.space_group_name_H-M   'P 1'
#
loop_
_entity.id
_entity.type
_entity.pdbx_description
1 polymer ?
#
loop_
_entity_poly.entity_id
_entity_poly.type
_entity_poly.pdbx_seq_one_letter_code
_entity_poly.pdbx_strand_id
1 'polypeptide(L)' 'MVKGEKILAPVRRALNTIEKYRESIESRWISGHSNARIKALNGIFQAAKARARGFRQDETFISIIYLLASPVQDILKSI' A
#
# COMPACT_ATOMS: atom_id res chain seq x y z
N MET A 1 30.65 -16.21 13.63
CA MET A 1 29.30 -15.61 13.67
C MET A 1 28.31 -16.66 14.15
N VAL A 2 27.67 -16.44 15.31
CA VAL A 2 26.82 -17.43 15.99
C VAL A 2 25.44 -17.47 15.33
N LYS A 3 24.93 -18.67 15.00
CA LYS A 3 23.66 -18.92 14.29
C LYS A 3 22.45 -18.15 14.85
N GLY A 4 22.44 -17.87 16.16
CA GLY A 4 21.39 -17.08 16.83
C GLY A 4 21.30 -15.62 16.38
N GLU A 5 22.39 -15.01 15.93
CA GLU A 5 22.40 -13.60 15.51
C GLU A 5 21.66 -13.39 14.18
N LYS A 6 21.73 -14.37 13.26
CA LYS A 6 20.96 -14.35 12.01
C LYS A 6 19.46 -14.52 12.24
N ILE A 7 19.06 -15.32 13.23
CA ILE A 7 17.65 -15.57 13.55
C ILE A 7 16.98 -14.31 14.12
N LEU A 8 17.70 -13.54 14.93
CA LEU A 8 17.18 -12.33 15.57
C LEU A 8 17.31 -11.07 14.70
N ALA A 9 17.96 -11.14 13.55
CA ALA A 9 18.15 -10.00 12.65
C ALA A 9 16.83 -9.30 12.23
N PRO A 10 15.73 -10.02 11.90
CA PRO A 10 14.45 -9.38 11.58
C PRO A 10 13.86 -8.62 12.78
N VAL A 11 13.96 -9.18 13.99
CA VAL A 11 13.47 -8.55 15.22
C VAL A 11 14.26 -7.28 15.52
N ARG A 12 15.60 -7.34 15.43
CA ARG A 12 16.47 -6.17 15.59
C ARG A 12 16.12 -5.07 14.57
N ARG A 13 15.86 -5.43 13.31
CA ARG A 13 15.43 -4.46 12.29
C ARG A 13 14.09 -3.82 12.63
N ALA A 14 13.13 -4.59 13.14
CA ALA A 14 11.84 -4.07 13.53
C ALA A 14 11.98 -3.07 14.69
N LEU A 15 12.76 -3.40 15.73
CA LEU A 15 13.05 -2.51 16.86
C LEU A 15 13.71 -1.21 16.41
N ASN A 16 14.76 -1.30 15.59
CA ASN A 16 15.44 -0.12 15.06
C ASN A 16 14.49 0.76 14.22
N THR A 17 13.51 0.17 13.55
CA THR A 17 12.51 0.92 12.78
C THR A 17 11.55 1.66 13.70
N ILE A 18 11.07 1.01 14.77
CA ILE A 18 10.21 1.64 15.77
C ILE A 18 10.95 2.80 16.44
N GLU A 19 12.19 2.59 16.85
CA GLU A 19 13.02 3.62 17.46
C GLU A 19 13.21 4.82 16.52
N LYS A 20 13.56 4.56 15.26
CA LYS A 20 13.75 5.60 14.24
C LYS A 20 12.49 6.46 13.99
N TYR A 21 11.30 5.87 14.07
CA TYR A 21 10.03 6.54 13.73
C TYR A 21 9.13 6.80 14.95
N ARG A 22 9.67 6.71 16.17
CA ARG A 22 8.93 6.82 17.43
C ARG A 22 8.03 8.06 17.50
N GLU A 23 8.57 9.24 17.17
CA GLU A 23 7.83 10.51 17.21
C GLU A 23 6.62 10.51 16.26
N SER A 24 6.79 9.93 15.06
CA SER A 24 5.69 9.81 14.09
C SER A 24 4.61 8.83 14.57
N ILE A 25 4.99 7.77 15.27
CA ILE A 25 4.06 6.80 15.87
C ILE A 25 3.22 7.50 16.96
N GLU A 26 3.86 8.27 17.82
CA GLU A 26 3.17 9.03 18.88
C GLU A 26 2.23 10.09 18.30
N SER A 27 2.71 10.89 17.35
CA SER A 27 1.89 11.87 16.63
C SER A 27 0.68 11.23 15.96
N ARG A 28 0.86 10.03 15.38
CA ARG A 28 -0.23 9.28 14.75
C ARG A 28 -1.29 8.84 15.76
N TRP A 29 -0.88 8.44 16.95
CA TRP A 29 -1.77 8.02 18.03
C TRP A 29 -2.63 9.19 18.51
N ILE A 30 -2.00 10.35 18.70
CA ILE A 30 -2.68 11.57 19.16
C ILE A 30 -3.64 12.11 18.10
N SER A 31 -3.22 12.10 16.83
CA SER A 31 -3.93 12.82 15.77
C SER A 31 -5.23 12.15 15.30
N GLY A 32 -5.49 10.88 15.64
CA GLY A 32 -6.77 10.22 15.36
C GLY A 32 -7.15 10.08 13.87
N HIS A 33 -6.25 10.41 12.94
CA HIS A 33 -6.52 10.33 11.51
C HIS A 33 -6.99 8.93 11.08
N SER A 34 -7.67 8.80 9.95
CA SER A 34 -8.01 7.50 9.39
C SER A 34 -7.13 7.20 8.18
N ASN A 35 -6.50 6.01 8.17
CA ASN A 35 -5.75 5.54 7.00
C ASN A 35 -6.68 4.85 5.96
N ALA A 36 -8.00 4.89 6.15
CA ALA A 36 -8.96 4.18 5.30
C ALA A 36 -8.85 4.59 3.82
N ARG A 37 -8.75 5.89 3.54
CA ARG A 37 -8.63 6.40 2.16
C ARG A 37 -7.35 5.91 1.48
N ILE A 38 -6.21 5.96 2.17
CA ILE A 38 -4.93 5.49 1.62
C ILE A 38 -4.95 3.97 1.43
N LYS A 39 -5.57 3.21 2.36
CA LYS A 39 -5.74 1.76 2.20
C LYS A 39 -6.62 1.41 1.00
N ALA A 40 -7.72 2.15 0.80
CA ALA A 40 -8.58 1.98 -0.37
C ALA A 40 -7.81 2.23 -1.68
N LEU A 41 -7.03 3.32 -1.75
CA LEU A 41 -6.16 3.62 -2.89
C LEU A 41 -5.13 2.52 -3.14
N ASN A 42 -4.47 2.00 -2.10
CA ASN A 42 -3.54 0.88 -2.26
C ASN A 42 -4.25 -0.37 -2.83
N GLY A 43 -5.48 -0.65 -2.40
CA GLY A 43 -6.29 -1.73 -2.98
C GLY A 43 -6.53 -1.54 -4.49
N ILE A 44 -6.87 -0.33 -4.92
CA ILE A 44 -7.04 0.02 -6.34
C ILE A 44 -5.73 -0.20 -7.10
N PHE A 45 -4.60 0.26 -6.57
CA PHE A 45 -3.30 0.11 -7.25
C PHE A 45 -2.84 -1.35 -7.36
N GLN A 46 -3.07 -2.17 -6.33
CA GLN A 46 -2.77 -3.61 -6.41
C GLN A 46 -3.67 -4.32 -7.42
N ALA A 47 -4.96 -3.97 -7.46
CA ALA A 47 -5.89 -4.50 -8.47
C ALA A 47 -5.47 -4.05 -9.89
N ALA A 48 -5.07 -2.79 -10.05
CA ALA A 48 -4.55 -2.27 -11.30
C ALA A 48 -3.29 -3.03 -11.73
N LYS A 49 -2.36 -3.28 -10.81
CA LYS A 49 -1.11 -3.98 -11.08
C LYS A 49 -1.37 -5.43 -11.51
N ALA A 50 -2.31 -6.09 -10.85
CA ALA A 50 -2.72 -7.43 -11.22
C ALA A 50 -3.32 -7.49 -12.64
N ARG A 51 -4.14 -6.50 -13.03
CA ARG A 51 -4.77 -6.40 -14.35
C ARG A 51 -3.83 -5.89 -15.45
N ALA A 52 -2.87 -5.06 -15.10
CA ALA A 52 -1.87 -4.50 -16.03
C ALA A 52 -0.73 -5.48 -16.34
N ARG A 53 -0.67 -6.65 -15.68
CA ARG A 53 0.32 -7.70 -15.98
C ARG A 53 0.24 -8.08 -17.46
N GLY A 54 1.38 -7.96 -18.16
CA GLY A 54 1.50 -8.24 -19.58
C GLY A 54 1.56 -6.98 -20.47
N PHE A 55 1.12 -5.84 -19.95
CA PHE A 55 1.32 -4.55 -20.62
C PHE A 55 2.69 -3.97 -20.23
N ARG A 56 3.37 -3.36 -21.20
CA ARG A 56 4.74 -2.84 -21.05
C ARG A 56 4.82 -1.33 -20.87
N GLN A 57 3.68 -0.65 -20.98
CA GLN A 57 3.57 0.80 -21.00
C GLN A 57 2.95 1.31 -19.70
N ASP A 58 3.55 2.34 -19.12
CA ASP A 58 3.09 2.96 -17.88
C ASP A 58 1.71 3.62 -18.08
N GLU A 59 1.46 4.13 -19.29
CA GLU A 59 0.18 4.69 -19.71
C GLU A 59 -0.95 3.68 -19.50
N THR A 60 -0.71 2.40 -19.81
CA THR A 60 -1.72 1.35 -19.62
C THR A 60 -2.04 1.13 -18.15
N PHE A 61 -1.01 1.14 -17.29
CA PHE A 61 -1.20 1.01 -15.85
C PHE A 61 -2.00 2.20 -15.29
N ILE A 62 -1.68 3.42 -15.72
CA ILE A 62 -2.40 4.65 -15.35
C ILE A 62 -3.87 4.57 -15.82
N SER A 63 -4.13 4.18 -17.07
CA SER A 63 -5.48 4.02 -17.59
C SER A 63 -6.31 3.02 -16.78
N ILE A 64 -5.72 1.88 -16.40
CA ILE A 64 -6.40 0.88 -15.58
C ILE A 64 -6.74 1.43 -14.19
N ILE A 65 -5.88 2.25 -13.59
CA ILE A 65 -6.19 2.93 -12.32
C ILE A 65 -7.41 3.84 -12.48
N TYR A 66 -7.46 4.67 -13.53
CA TYR A 66 -8.61 5.54 -13.78
C TYR A 66 -9.91 4.74 -14.01
N LEU A 67 -9.84 3.66 -14.77
CA LEU A 67 -11.00 2.78 -15.00
C LEU A 67 -11.48 2.08 -13.72
N LEU A 68 -10.56 1.72 -12.82
CA LEU A 68 -10.89 1.11 -11.53
C LEU A 68 -11.45 2.09 -10.52
N ALA A 69 -10.95 3.32 -10.50
CA ALA A 69 -11.35 4.35 -9.55
C ALA A 69 -12.60 5.14 -9.98
N SER A 70 -12.96 5.08 -11.27
CA SER A 70 -14.13 5.77 -11.82
C SER A 70 -15.43 4.99 -11.55
N PRO A 71 -16.59 5.68 -11.53
CA PRO A 71 -17.91 5.04 -11.38
C PRO A 71 -18.38 4.33 -12.66
N VAL A 72 -17.51 4.16 -13.67
CA VAL A 72 -17.86 3.59 -14.97
C VAL A 72 -18.50 2.21 -14.83
N GLN A 73 -18.08 1.43 -13.83
CA GLN A 73 -18.59 0.10 -13.57
C GLN A 73 -20.03 0.11 -13.05
N ASP A 74 -20.41 1.15 -12.31
CA ASP A 74 -21.77 1.30 -11.77
C ASP A 74 -22.71 1.80 -12.88
N ILE A 75 -22.21 2.72 -13.72
CA ILE A 75 -22.95 3.22 -14.89
C ILE A 75 -23.24 2.07 -15.86
N LEU A 76 -22.24 1.24 -16.18
CA LEU A 76 -22.41 0.09 -17.09
C LEU A 76 -23.41 -0.96 -16.58
N LYS A 77 -23.63 -1.06 -15.26
CA LYS A 77 -24.62 -1.98 -14.68
C LYS A 77 -26.03 -1.40 -14.64
N SER A 78 -26.17 -0.09 -14.85
CA SER A 78 -27.45 0.62 -14.80
C SER A 78 -28.14 0.77 -16.15
N ILE A 79 -27.53 0.27 -17.23
CA ILE A 79 -28.05 0.20 -18.59
C ILE A 79 -28.46 -1.24 -18.88
#